data_AF-J9DFH2-F1
#
_entry.id   AF-J9DFH2-F1
#
_cell.length_a   1.000
_cell.length_b   1.000
_cell.length_c   1.000
_cell.angle_alpha   90.00
_cell.angle_beta   90.00
_cell.angle_gamma   90.00
#
_symmetry.space_group_name_H-M   'P 1'
#
loop_
_entity.id
_entity.type
_entity.pdbx_description
1 polymer ?
#
loop_
_entity_poly.entity_id
_entity_poly.type
_entity_poly.pdbx_seq_one_letter_code
_entity_poly.pdbx_strand_id
1 'polypeptide(L)' 'MLNRKVLLNSGFNMPMIGIGTGGLNTRRDIFETFENAIKVGYRHIDMATVYNNQELIGDYMFEKYLEDPKLKREDFFLCF' A
#
# COMPACT_ATOMS: atom_id res chain seq x y z
N MET A 1 -16.73 -2.42 0.13
CA MET A 1 -16.18 -2.78 -1.21
C MET A 1 -14.73 -3.25 -1.16
N LEU A 2 -13.87 -2.68 -0.30
CA LEU A 2 -12.43 -2.99 -0.22
C LEU A 2 -12.07 -4.44 0.15
N ASN A 3 -12.99 -5.23 0.72
CA ASN A 3 -12.73 -6.62 1.10
C ASN A 3 -12.83 -7.62 -0.07
N ARG A 4 -13.23 -7.18 -1.27
CA ARG A 4 -13.30 -8.09 -2.44
C ARG A 4 -11.90 -8.36 -2.97
N LYS A 5 -11.60 -9.64 -3.21
CA LYS A 5 -10.34 -10.11 -3.76
C LYS A 5 -10.61 -10.94 -5.01
N VAL A 6 -9.67 -10.93 -5.94
CA VAL A 6 -9.63 -11.82 -7.10
C VAL A 6 -8.54 -12.87 -6.86
N LEU A 7 -8.86 -14.13 -7.18
CA LEU A 7 -7.88 -15.22 -7.15
C LEU A 7 -7.07 -15.16 -8.45
N LEU A 8 -5.77 -14.95 -8.31
CA LEU A 8 -4.84 -14.98 -9.44
C LEU A 8 -4.57 -16.43 -9.85
N ASN A 9 -4.10 -16.65 -11.08
CA ASN A 9 -3.69 -17.98 -11.56
C ASN A 9 -2.54 -18.60 -10.73
N SER A 10 -1.80 -17.77 -10.00
CA SER A 10 -0.75 -18.16 -9.05
C SER A 10 -1.31 -18.70 -7.72
N GLY A 11 -2.62 -18.65 -7.50
CA GLY A 11 -3.26 -19.07 -6.25
C GLY A 11 -3.30 -17.99 -5.17
N PHE A 12 -2.70 -16.82 -5.39
CA PHE A 12 -2.74 -15.69 -4.45
C PHE A 12 -4.00 -14.84 -4.62
N ASN A 13 -4.50 -14.30 -3.51
CA ASN A 13 -5.63 -13.37 -3.51
C ASN A 13 -5.15 -11.93 -3.60
N MET A 14 -5.56 -11.22 -4.65
CA MET A 14 -5.25 -9.80 -4.85
C MET A 14 -6.47 -8.94 -4.52
N PRO A 15 -6.37 -7.91 -3.66
CA PRO A 15 -7.46 -6.96 -3.46
C PRO A 15 -7.83 -6.25 -4.76
N MET A 16 -9.13 -6.25 -5.10
CA MET A 16 -9.60 -5.69 -6.38
C MET A 16 -9.44 -4.18 -6.51
N ILE A 17 -9.36 -3.48 -5.36
CA ILE A 17 -9.19 -2.04 -5.31
C ILE A 17 -7.83 -1.75 -4.67
N GLY A 18 -6.98 -1.05 -5.40
CA GLY A 18 -5.66 -0.62 -4.95
C GLY A 18 -5.53 0.90 -4.98
N ILE A 19 -4.48 1.39 -4.33
CA ILE A 19 -4.08 2.79 -4.38
C ILE A 19 -2.87 2.94 -5.29
N GLY A 20 -2.99 3.77 -6.33
CA GLY A 20 -1.87 4.14 -7.18
C GLY A 20 -1.05 5.27 -6.56
N THR A 21 0.27 5.20 -6.68
CA THR A 21 1.19 6.19 -6.09
C THR A 21 1.76 7.18 -7.11
N GLY A 22 1.33 7.11 -8.37
CA GLY A 22 1.68 8.08 -9.39
C GLY A 22 1.24 9.50 -8.99
N GLY A 23 2.18 10.45 -8.99
CA GLY A 23 1.91 11.85 -8.64
C GLY A 23 2.04 12.19 -7.15
N LEU A 24 2.34 11.21 -6.28
CA LEU A 24 2.73 11.49 -4.89
C LEU A 24 4.20 11.90 -4.86
N ASN A 25 4.45 13.21 -4.70
CA ASN A 25 5.77 13.79 -4.93
C ASN A 25 6.48 14.22 -3.64
N THR A 26 5.77 14.32 -2.51
CA THR A 26 6.34 14.74 -1.24
C THR A 26 6.11 13.72 -0.14
N ARG A 27 6.97 13.75 0.90
CA ARG A 27 6.77 12.94 2.11
C ARG A 27 5.39 13.17 2.71
N ARG A 28 4.92 14.42 2.72
CA ARG A 28 3.59 14.77 3.22
C ARG A 28 2.49 14.08 2.42
N ASP A 29 2.54 14.15 1.09
CA ASP A 29 1.53 13.53 0.22
C ASP A 29 1.45 12.03 0.49
N ILE A 30 2.60 11.36 0.59
CA ILE A 30 2.68 9.91 0.84
C ILE A 30 2.12 9.56 2.22
N PHE A 31 2.57 10.24 3.27
CA PHE A 31 2.20 9.91 4.65
C PHE A 31 0.71 10.15 4.89
N GLU A 32 0.17 11.30 4.46
CA GLU A 32 -1.26 11.60 4.61
C GLU A 32 -2.13 10.66 3.76
N THR A 33 -1.69 10.34 2.54
CA THR A 33 -2.43 9.44 1.65
C THR A 33 -2.48 8.02 2.21
N PHE A 34 -1.34 7.48 2.64
CA PHE A 34 -1.26 6.11 3.14
C PHE A 34 -1.91 5.94 4.51
N GLU A 35 -1.80 6.93 5.41
CA GLU A 35 -2.49 6.91 6.70
C GLU A 35 -4.01 6.78 6.50
N ASN A 36 -4.57 7.61 5.62
CA ASN A 36 -5.98 7.54 5.28
C ASN A 36 -6.34 6.22 4.57
N ALA A 37 -5.54 5.79 3.58
CA ALA A 37 -5.81 4.58 2.81
C ALA A 37 -5.81 3.33 3.71
N ILE A 38 -4.82 3.17 4.59
CA ILE A 38 -4.72 2.03 5.50
C ILE A 38 -5.87 2.04 6.49
N LYS A 39 -6.20 3.22 7.05
CA LYS A 39 -7.30 3.41 8.00
C LYS A 39 -8.67 3.04 7.41
N VAL A 40 -8.92 3.34 6.13
CA VAL A 40 -10.18 2.95 5.47
C VAL A 40 -10.14 1.52 4.93
N GLY A 41 -9.00 0.84 4.96
CA GLY A 41 -8.87 -0.60 4.69
C GLY A 41 -8.21 -0.98 3.36
N TYR A 42 -7.49 -0.06 2.70
CA TYR A 42 -6.69 -0.40 1.53
C TYR A 42 -5.56 -1.35 1.91
N ARG A 43 -5.36 -2.36 1.06
CA ARG A 43 -4.36 -3.41 1.23
C ARG A 43 -3.62 -3.75 -0.07
N HIS A 44 -3.91 -3.04 -1.15
CA HIS A 44 -3.22 -3.17 -2.42
C HIS A 44 -2.62 -1.82 -2.79
N ILE A 45 -1.31 -1.79 -2.97
CA ILE A 45 -0.51 -0.60 -3.27
C ILE A 45 0.16 -0.82 -4.63
N ASP A 46 -0.06 0.10 -5.56
CA ASP A 46 0.49 0.10 -6.91
C ASP A 46 1.56 1.20 -7.04
N MET A 47 2.76 0.79 -7.42
CA MET A 47 3.96 1.62 -7.52
C MET A 47 4.66 1.37 -8.85
N ALA A 48 5.58 2.27 -9.20
CA ALA A 48 6.51 2.05 -10.31
C ALA A 48 7.82 2.80 -10.03
N THR A 49 8.95 2.26 -10.52
CA THR A 49 10.27 2.90 -10.36
C THR A 49 10.32 4.33 -10.91
N VAL A 50 9.59 4.62 -12.00
CA VAL A 50 9.56 5.94 -12.62
C VAL A 50 8.94 7.03 -11.73
N TYR A 51 8.20 6.66 -10.68
CA TYR A 51 7.59 7.61 -9.75
C TYR A 51 8.58 8.16 -8.72
N ASN A 52 9.77 7.54 -8.57
CA ASN A 52 10.83 7.98 -7.66
C ASN A 52 10.37 8.25 -6.21
N ASN A 53 9.38 7.50 -5.72
CA ASN A 53 8.79 7.69 -4.39
C ASN A 53 8.77 6.41 -3.53
N GLN A 54 9.36 5.31 -4.01
CA GLN A 54 9.35 3.99 -3.34
C GLN A 54 10.08 4.01 -1.99
N GLU A 55 11.17 4.78 -1.86
CA GLU A 55 11.92 4.91 -0.61
C GLU A 55 11.06 5.52 0.50
N LEU A 56 10.38 6.64 0.21
CA LEU A 56 9.48 7.30 1.16
C LEU A 56 8.27 6.44 1.54
N ILE A 57 7.75 5.64 0.60
CA ILE A 57 6.69 4.66 0.88
C ILE A 57 7.23 3.56 1.82
N GLY A 58 8.46 3.09 1.57
CA GLY A 58 9.14 2.11 2.42
C GLY A 58 9.30 2.61 3.86
N ASP A 59 9.79 3.84 4.02
CA ASP A 59 9.94 4.50 5.33
C ASP A 59 8.60 4.56 6.07
N TYR A 60 7.55 5.04 5.41
CA TYR A 60 6.21 5.10 6.01
C TYR A 60 5.72 3.72 6.46
N MET A 61 5.84 2.69 5.60
CA MET A 61 5.38 1.35 5.93
C MET A 61 6.17 0.74 7.09
N PHE A 62 7.49 0.98 7.12
CA PHE A 62 8.36 0.54 8.22
C PHE A 62 7.96 1.19 9.54
N GLU A 63 7.80 2.53 9.56
CA GLU A 63 7.29 3.25 10.73
C GLU A 63 5.96 2.67 11.21
N LYS A 64 5.01 2.41 10.29
CA LYS A 64 3.69 1.85 10.66
C LYS A 64 3.74 0.45 11.23
N TYR A 65 4.62 -0.42 10.73
CA TYR A 65 4.78 -1.76 11.29
C TYR A 65 5.37 -1.75 12.71
N LEU A 66 6.16 -0.72 13.06
CA LEU A 66 6.65 -0.54 14.43
C LEU A 66 5.57 0.01 15.36
N GLU A 67 4.70 0.87 14.86
CA GLU A 67 3.62 1.50 15.64
C GLU A 67 2.43 0.56 15.91
N ASP A 68 1.99 -0.20 14.90
CA ASP A 68 0.81 -1.07 15.00
C ASP A 68 1.18 -2.54 14.81
N PRO A 69 1.35 -3.32 15.90
CA PRO A 69 1.69 -4.74 15.82
C PRO A 69 0.58 -5.60 15.21
N LYS A 70 -0.64 -5.06 15.01
CA LYS A 70 -1.71 -5.76 14.31
C LYS A 70 -1.57 -5.65 12.80
N LEU A 71 -0.82 -4.67 12.31
CA LEU A 71 -0.58 -4.46 10.89
C LEU A 71 0.58 -5.34 10.44
N LYS A 72 0.32 -6.31 9.57
CA LYS A 72 1.34 -7.25 9.13
C LYS A 72 1.70 -7.05 7.68
N ARG A 73 2.94 -7.41 7.31
CA ARG A 73 3.37 -7.41 5.90
C ARG A 73 2.47 -8.29 5.02
N GLU A 74 2.01 -9.43 5.52
CA GLU A 74 1.12 -10.36 4.79
C GLU A 74 -0.27 -9.77 4.48
N ASP A 75 -0.66 -8.67 5.13
CA ASP A 75 -1.90 -7.97 4.83
C ASP A 75 -1.83 -7.19 3.51
N PHE A 76 -0.63 -6.89 2.99
CA PHE A 76 -0.44 -6.01 1.84
C PHE A 76 -0.03 -6.76 0.57
N PHE A 77 -0.73 -6.44 -0.52
CA PHE A 77 -0.34 -6.73 -1.89
C PHE A 77 0.42 -5.53 -2.45
N LEU A 78 1.70 -5.70 -2.76
CA LEU A 78 2.56 -4.65 -3.33
C LEU A 78 2.82 -4.98 -4.80
N CYS A 79 2.44 -4.07 -5.69
CA CYS A 79 2.75 -4.12 -7.11
C CYS A 79 3.86 -3.10 -7.42
N PHE A 80 4.86 -3.50 -8.20
CA PHE A 80 6.02 -2.67 -8.62
C PHE A 80 6.27 -2.86 -10.11
#